data_AF-A0A6P0ZRF5-F1
#
_entry.id   AF-A0A6P0ZRF5-F1
#
_cell.length_a   1.000
_cell.length_b   1.000
_cell.length_c   1.000
_cell.angle_alpha   90.00
_cell.angle_beta   90.00
_cell.angle_gamma   90.00
#
_symmetry.space_group_name_H-M   'P 1'
#
loop_
_entity.id
_entity.type
_entity.pdbx_description
1 polymer ?
#
loop_
_entity_poly.entity_id
_entity_poly.type
_entity_poly.pdbx_seq_one_letter_code
_entity_poly.pdbx_strand_id
1 'polypeptide(L)'
;MLNYHRLDIRRYAPIPDGVISDPDDIYPALRNIFTVDGTWYCPPKDFSTLGLIYDPGVLEAAGVEVPTNWEELAAAAEALTTDEQVGLSLNPEFARAGAFLFQAGSGILNDAGDEVILNNGGGAEALQLLADMFTAGHAAT
;
A
#
# COMPACT_ATOMS: atom_id res chain seq x y z
N MET A 1 12.86 22.80 -11.06
CA MET A 1 11.45 22.39 -11.19
C MET A 1 11.41 21.14 -12.02
N LEU A 2 11.11 19.99 -11.42
CA LEU A 2 10.94 18.74 -12.14
C LEU A 2 9.55 18.78 -12.82
N ASN A 3 9.54 18.80 -14.14
CA ASN A 3 8.33 18.66 -14.95
C ASN A 3 7.82 17.22 -14.82
N TYR A 4 6.99 16.93 -13.81
CA TYR A 4 6.09 15.80 -13.90
C TYR A 4 5.16 16.09 -15.09
N HIS A 5 5.27 15.29 -16.15
CA HIS A 5 4.31 15.32 -17.24
C HIS A 5 2.94 14.99 -16.66
N ARG A 6 2.12 16.01 -16.35
CA ARG A 6 0.69 15.83 -16.15
C ARG A 6 0.19 15.03 -17.36
N LEU A 7 -0.55 13.96 -17.10
CA LEU A 7 -1.25 13.21 -18.14
C LEU A 7 -1.94 14.22 -19.06
N ASP A 8 -1.60 14.19 -20.35
CA ASP A 8 -2.29 15.02 -21.33
C ASP A 8 -3.68 14.42 -21.53
N ILE A 9 -4.61 14.82 -20.68
CA ILE A 9 -5.96 14.26 -20.63
C ILE A 9 -6.70 14.39 -21.98
N ARG A 10 -6.27 15.33 -22.83
CA ARG A 10 -6.76 15.51 -24.20
C ARG A 10 -6.54 14.30 -25.10
N ARG A 11 -5.73 13.31 -24.68
CA ARG A 11 -5.51 12.05 -25.41
C ARG A 11 -6.53 10.96 -25.06
N TYR A 12 -7.37 11.17 -24.06
CA TYR A 12 -8.37 10.19 -23.62
C TYR A 12 -9.78 10.71 -23.91
N ALA A 13 -10.64 9.82 -24.42
CA ALA A 13 -12.06 10.12 -24.55
C ALA A 13 -12.75 9.90 -23.19
N PRO A 14 -13.70 10.77 -22.80
CA PRO A 14 -14.57 10.49 -21.67
C PRO A 14 -15.35 9.19 -21.89
N ILE A 15 -15.73 8.51 -20.81
CA ILE A 15 -16.68 7.41 -20.89
C ILE A 15 -18.03 7.97 -21.35
N PRO A 16 -18.64 7.44 -22.43
CA PRO A 16 -19.95 7.91 -22.88
C PRO A 16 -21.05 7.61 -21.85
N ASP A 17 -22.04 8.50 -21.76
CA ASP A 17 -23.17 8.31 -20.87
C ASP A 17 -23.93 7.00 -21.18
N GLY A 18 -24.35 6.29 -20.14
CA GLY A 18 -25.21 5.11 -20.24
C GLY A 18 -24.53 3.82 -20.72
N VAL A 19 -23.21 3.79 -20.92
CA VAL A 19 -22.49 2.56 -21.32
C VAL A 19 -22.11 1.66 -20.14
N ILE A 20 -22.24 2.19 -18.90
CA ILE A 20 -22.01 1.45 -17.66
C ILE A 20 -23.36 1.32 -16.98
N SER A 21 -23.80 0.07 -16.81
CA SER A 21 -25.14 -0.27 -16.32
C SER A 21 -25.35 0.05 -14.84
N ASP A 22 -24.29 -0.04 -14.04
CA ASP A 22 -24.32 0.26 -12.60
C ASP A 22 -23.00 0.92 -12.18
N PRO A 23 -22.85 2.24 -12.37
CA PRO A 23 -21.63 2.95 -12.02
C PRO A 23 -21.42 3.06 -10.50
N ASP A 24 -22.46 2.93 -9.69
CA ASP A 24 -22.36 3.09 -8.23
C ASP A 24 -21.93 1.80 -7.51
N ASP A 25 -22.06 0.64 -8.16
CA ASP A 25 -21.47 -0.63 -7.72
C ASP A 25 -19.93 -0.65 -7.79
N ILE A 26 -19.32 0.34 -8.46
CA ILE A 26 -17.86 0.49 -8.50
C ILE A 26 -17.38 1.24 -7.26
N TYR A 27 -16.44 0.63 -6.52
CA TYR A 27 -15.79 1.23 -5.35
C TYR A 27 -15.41 2.70 -5.61
N PRO A 28 -15.80 3.64 -4.72
CA PRO A 28 -15.54 5.06 -4.91
C PRO A 28 -14.07 5.39 -5.16
N ALA A 29 -13.15 4.70 -4.48
CA ALA A 29 -11.71 4.88 -4.69
C ALA A 29 -11.30 4.61 -6.15
N LEU A 30 -11.84 3.54 -6.77
CA LEU A 30 -11.54 3.20 -8.17
C LEU A 30 -12.17 4.20 -9.14
N ARG A 31 -13.37 4.71 -8.86
CA ARG A 31 -13.96 5.78 -9.68
C ARG A 31 -13.15 7.06 -9.61
N ASN A 32 -12.71 7.44 -8.42
CA ASN A 32 -11.97 8.67 -8.19
C ASN A 32 -10.61 8.68 -8.91
N ILE A 33 -9.84 7.58 -8.87
CA ILE A 33 -8.52 7.54 -9.54
C ILE A 33 -8.59 7.64 -11.07
N PHE A 34 -9.75 7.34 -11.68
CA PHE A 34 -9.98 7.48 -13.12
C PHE A 34 -10.79 8.73 -13.50
N THR A 35 -11.01 9.63 -12.54
CA THR A 35 -11.74 10.88 -12.72
C THR A 35 -10.78 12.06 -12.64
N VAL A 36 -10.80 12.93 -13.65
CA VAL A 36 -10.00 14.15 -13.70
C VAL A 36 -10.93 15.32 -13.96
N ASP A 37 -10.86 16.35 -13.11
CA ASP A 37 -11.71 17.54 -13.19
C ASP A 37 -13.22 17.21 -13.32
N GLY A 38 -13.66 16.19 -12.56
CA GLY A 38 -15.05 15.71 -12.55
C GLY A 38 -15.46 14.87 -13.77
N THR A 39 -14.56 14.61 -14.71
CA THR A 39 -14.82 13.78 -15.90
C THR A 39 -14.20 12.40 -15.73
N TRP A 40 -15.00 11.34 -15.94
CA TRP A 40 -14.56 9.94 -15.82
C TRP A 40 -14.07 9.40 -17.17
N TYR A 41 -12.83 8.90 -17.23
CA TYR A 41 -12.16 8.55 -18.49
C TYR A 41 -11.92 7.05 -18.69
N CYS A 42 -11.98 6.25 -17.63
CA CYS A 42 -11.68 4.83 -17.72
C CYS A 42 -12.51 4.03 -16.70
N PRO A 43 -13.34 3.08 -17.13
CA PRO A 43 -13.97 2.16 -16.20
C PRO A 43 -12.92 1.18 -15.68
N PRO A 44 -12.77 1.00 -14.35
CA PRO A 44 -11.88 -0.01 -13.81
C PRO A 44 -12.34 -1.40 -14.26
N LYS A 45 -11.43 -2.18 -14.83
CA LYS A 45 -11.68 -3.59 -15.19
C LYS A 45 -11.49 -4.51 -13.99
N ASP A 46 -10.36 -4.36 -13.32
CA ASP A 46 -9.94 -5.07 -12.12
C ASP A 46 -8.96 -4.22 -11.33
N PHE A 47 -8.67 -4.65 -10.10
CA PHE A 47 -7.70 -4.01 -9.22
C PHE A 47 -7.03 -5.07 -8.34
N SER A 48 -5.85 -4.74 -7.82
CA SER A 48 -5.14 -5.55 -6.85
C SER A 48 -4.83 -4.69 -5.64
N THR A 49 -4.87 -5.29 -4.45
CA THR A 49 -4.39 -4.69 -3.21
C THR A 49 -3.29 -5.57 -2.60
N LEU A 50 -2.50 -5.00 -1.71
CA LEU A 50 -1.63 -5.79 -0.85
C LEU A 50 -2.42 -6.35 0.33
N GLY A 51 -2.02 -7.53 0.77
CA GLY A 51 -2.52 -8.18 1.98
C GLY A 51 -1.41 -8.98 2.64
N LEU A 52 -1.51 -9.17 3.95
CA LEU A 52 -0.62 -10.07 4.66
C LEU A 52 -1.05 -11.51 4.35
N ILE A 53 -0.18 -12.25 3.66
CA ILE A 53 -0.34 -13.68 3.43
C ILE A 53 0.49 -14.38 4.50
N TYR A 54 -0.11 -15.35 5.18
CA TYR A 54 0.53 -16.07 6.28
C TYR A 54 0.20 -17.56 6.21
N ASP A 55 1.01 -18.38 6.89
CA ASP A 55 0.75 -19.79 7.12
C ASP A 55 0.08 -19.98 8.49
N PRO A 56 -1.20 -20.38 8.56
CA PRO A 56 -1.89 -20.59 9.83
C PRO A 56 -1.24 -21.65 10.72
N GLY A 57 -0.63 -22.69 10.14
CA GLY A 57 0.00 -23.76 10.90
C GLY A 57 1.29 -23.32 11.58
N VAL A 58 2.06 -22.43 10.93
CA VAL A 58 3.25 -21.82 11.53
C VAL A 58 2.88 -20.92 12.71
N LEU A 59 1.82 -20.13 12.57
CA LEU A 59 1.29 -19.29 13.65
C LEU A 59 0.79 -20.13 14.83
N GLU A 60 -0.04 -21.16 14.57
CA GLU A 60 -0.57 -22.05 15.59
C GLU A 60 0.54 -22.79 16.36
N ALA A 61 1.53 -23.33 15.64
CA ALA A 61 2.65 -24.06 16.26
C ALA A 61 3.51 -23.17 17.17
N ALA A 62 3.62 -21.87 16.86
CA ALA A 62 4.32 -20.88 17.67
C ALA A 62 3.44 -20.27 18.79
N GLY A 63 2.13 -20.53 18.79
CA GLY A 63 1.19 -19.88 19.71
C GLY A 63 1.04 -18.37 19.45
N VAL A 64 1.21 -17.95 18.19
CA VAL A 64 1.14 -16.55 17.76
C VAL A 64 -0.21 -16.33 17.05
N GLU A 65 -0.93 -15.28 17.42
CA GLU A 65 -2.16 -14.88 16.74
C GLU A 65 -1.87 -14.13 15.44
N VAL A 66 -2.84 -14.08 14.53
CA VAL A 66 -2.71 -13.29 13.28
C VAL A 66 -2.57 -11.81 13.65
N PRO A 67 -1.46 -11.14 13.28
CA PRO A 67 -1.24 -9.75 13.68
C PRO A 67 -2.22 -8.81 12.98
N THR A 68 -2.76 -7.87 13.75
CA THR A 68 -3.76 -6.90 13.29
C THR A 68 -3.25 -5.45 13.28
N ASN A 69 -2.07 -5.21 13.85
CA ASN A 69 -1.38 -3.93 13.87
C ASN A 69 0.14 -4.12 13.75
N TRP A 70 0.88 -3.01 13.73
CA TRP A 70 2.33 -3.00 13.48
C TRP A 70 3.16 -3.58 14.62
N GLU A 71 2.76 -3.34 15.86
CA GLU A 71 3.43 -3.90 17.05
C GLU A 71 3.29 -5.42 17.06
N GLU A 72 2.07 -5.92 16.83
CA GLU A 72 1.80 -7.34 16.70
C GLU A 72 2.55 -7.96 15.50
N LEU A 73 2.64 -7.26 14.38
CA LEU A 73 3.38 -7.74 13.21
C LEU A 73 4.87 -7.89 13.51
N ALA A 74 5.48 -6.90 14.17
CA ALA A 74 6.89 -6.95 14.54
C ALA A 74 7.16 -8.06 15.58
N ALA A 75 6.28 -8.19 16.59
CA ALA A 75 6.38 -9.26 17.58
C ALA A 75 6.22 -10.65 16.95
N ALA A 76 5.28 -10.82 16.01
CA ALA A 76 5.10 -12.05 15.26
C ALA A 76 6.33 -12.34 14.38
N ALA A 77 6.88 -11.33 13.69
CA ALA A 77 8.07 -11.49 12.88
C ALA A 77 9.28 -11.93 13.71
N GLU A 78 9.47 -11.36 14.91
CA GLU A 78 10.50 -11.79 15.85
C GLU A 78 10.28 -13.23 16.33
N ALA A 79 9.07 -13.55 16.81
CA ALA A 79 8.74 -14.86 17.36
C ALA A 79 8.85 -16.00 16.34
N LEU A 80 8.61 -15.71 15.06
CA LEU A 80 8.65 -16.69 13.98
C LEU A 80 10.01 -16.82 13.31
N THR A 81 10.95 -15.90 13.54
CA THR A 81 12.32 -16.01 13.00
C THR A 81 13.11 -17.08 13.75
N THR A 82 13.70 -17.99 12.99
CA THR A 82 14.59 -19.06 13.47
C THR A 82 15.80 -19.18 12.55
N ASP A 83 16.67 -20.16 12.79
CA ASP A 83 17.80 -20.44 11.88
C ASP A 83 17.37 -20.96 10.50
N GLU A 84 16.13 -21.43 10.35
CA GLU A 84 15.61 -22.02 9.11
C GLU A 84 14.64 -21.11 8.35
N GLN A 85 14.06 -20.10 9.00
CA GLN A 85 13.06 -19.20 8.40
C GLN A 85 13.10 -17.79 8.98
N VAL A 86 12.57 -16.83 8.22
CA VAL A 86 12.32 -15.46 8.66
C VAL A 86 10.84 -15.25 8.94
N GLY A 87 10.50 -14.50 9.98
CA GLY A 87 9.11 -14.26 10.36
C GLY A 87 8.35 -13.35 9.38
N LEU A 88 9.03 -12.46 8.66
CA LEU A 88 8.44 -11.65 7.60
C LEU A 88 9.27 -11.69 6.31
N SER A 89 8.65 -12.09 5.20
CA SER A 89 9.20 -11.87 3.86
C SER A 89 8.54 -10.64 3.22
N LEU A 90 9.34 -9.66 2.83
CA LEU A 90 8.90 -8.41 2.23
C LEU A 90 9.95 -7.89 1.25
N ASN A 91 9.60 -7.77 -0.03
CA ASN A 91 10.50 -7.17 -1.02
C ASN A 91 10.73 -5.67 -0.71
N PRO A 92 11.97 -5.15 -0.87
CA PRO A 92 12.35 -3.81 -0.46
C PRO A 92 12.03 -2.82 -1.59
N GLU A 93 10.76 -2.74 -1.95
CA GLU A 93 10.26 -1.91 -3.05
C GLU A 93 9.12 -1.01 -2.59
N PHE A 94 8.90 0.09 -3.33
CA PHE A 94 8.00 1.16 -2.90
C PHE A 94 6.56 0.70 -2.66
N ALA A 95 6.01 -0.23 -3.43
CA ALA A 95 4.64 -0.68 -3.20
C ALA A 95 4.49 -1.43 -1.86
N ARG A 96 5.49 -2.21 -1.42
CA ARG A 96 5.49 -2.86 -0.09
C ARG A 96 5.72 -1.86 1.03
N ALA A 97 6.78 -1.05 0.95
CA ALA A 97 7.07 -0.04 1.97
C ALA A 97 5.98 1.06 2.04
N GLY A 98 5.42 1.40 0.88
CA GLY A 98 4.36 2.38 0.71
C GLY A 98 3.07 2.01 1.43
N ALA A 99 2.75 0.72 1.59
CA ALA A 99 1.60 0.29 2.38
C ALA A 99 1.68 0.81 3.83
N PHE A 100 2.87 0.76 4.44
CA PHE A 100 3.11 1.28 5.78
C PHE A 100 3.05 2.81 5.80
N LEU A 101 3.62 3.48 4.79
CA LEU A 101 3.52 4.94 4.65
C LEU A 101 2.05 5.40 4.61
N PHE A 102 1.22 4.77 3.79
CA PHE A 102 -0.20 5.14 3.67
C PHE A 102 -0.98 4.86 4.95
N GLN A 103 -0.70 3.74 5.64
CA GLN A 103 -1.27 3.45 6.95
C GLN A 103 -0.89 4.49 8.02
N ALA A 104 0.30 5.10 7.90
CA ALA A 104 0.76 6.20 8.76
C ALA A 104 0.18 7.59 8.37
N GLY A 105 -0.72 7.67 7.40
CA GLY A 105 -1.21 8.93 6.86
C GLY A 105 -0.13 9.71 6.08
N SER A 106 0.86 9.01 5.55
CA SER A 106 1.93 9.56 4.70
C SER A 106 1.73 9.18 3.23
N GLY A 107 2.60 9.68 2.36
CA GLY A 107 2.58 9.48 0.92
C GLY A 107 3.78 10.16 0.25
N ILE A 108 3.91 10.09 -1.07
CA ILE A 108 4.97 10.85 -1.76
C ILE A 108 4.62 12.35 -1.77
N LEU A 109 3.39 12.67 -2.16
CA LEU A 109 2.86 14.03 -2.25
C LEU A 109 1.55 14.14 -1.46
N ASN A 110 1.16 15.37 -1.10
CA ASN A 110 -0.19 15.67 -0.63
C ASN A 110 -1.24 15.47 -1.74
N ASP A 111 -2.52 15.55 -1.38
CA ASP A 111 -3.64 15.38 -2.34
C ASP A 111 -3.62 16.41 -3.48
N ALA A 112 -3.09 17.61 -3.24
CA ALA A 112 -2.94 18.65 -4.25
C ALA A 112 -1.78 18.39 -5.23
N GLY A 113 -0.88 17.47 -4.89
CA GLY A 113 0.31 17.14 -5.68
C GLY A 113 1.36 18.26 -5.72
N ASP A 114 1.31 19.23 -4.80
CA ASP A 114 2.17 20.41 -4.78
C ASP A 114 3.16 20.44 -3.60
N GLU A 115 3.03 19.50 -2.65
CA GLU A 115 3.90 19.35 -1.49
C GLU A 115 4.36 17.90 -1.31
N VAL A 116 5.62 17.69 -0.94
CA VAL A 116 6.16 16.37 -0.56
C VAL A 116 5.83 16.09 0.91
N ILE A 117 5.17 14.98 1.19
CA ILE A 117 4.75 14.60 2.57
C ILE A 117 5.43 13.33 3.10
N LEU A 118 6.38 12.77 2.34
CA LEU A 118 7.04 11.50 2.64
C LEU A 118 7.71 11.47 4.02
N ASN A 119 8.26 12.62 4.45
CA ASN A 119 9.01 12.77 5.69
C ASN A 119 8.17 13.36 6.84
N ASN A 120 6.83 13.24 6.78
CA ASN A 120 6.02 13.52 7.96
C ASN A 120 6.36 12.53 9.10
N GLY A 121 6.02 12.88 10.35
CA GLY A 121 6.39 12.08 11.52
C GLY A 121 5.96 10.60 11.41
N GLY A 122 4.74 10.34 10.91
CA GLY A 122 4.24 8.98 10.71
C GLY A 122 4.98 8.21 9.62
N GLY A 123 5.37 8.85 8.52
CA GLY A 123 6.14 8.21 7.45
C GLY A 123 7.55 7.81 7.91
N ALA A 124 8.18 8.63 8.74
CA ALA A 124 9.46 8.27 9.36
C ALA A 124 9.33 7.06 10.29
N GLU A 125 8.29 7.02 11.14
CA GLU A 125 7.99 5.89 12.03
C GLU A 125 7.73 4.59 11.25
N ALA A 126 6.95 4.65 10.18
CA ALA A 126 6.64 3.53 9.30
C ALA A 126 7.90 2.91 8.68
N LEU A 127 8.79 3.76 8.15
CA LEU A 127 10.03 3.29 7.52
C LEU A 127 11.04 2.80 8.58
N GLN A 128 11.06 3.40 9.76
CA GLN A 128 11.92 2.97 10.86
C GLN A 128 11.53 1.56 11.33
N LEU A 129 10.24 1.28 11.50
CA LEU A 129 9.75 -0.06 11.84
C LEU A 129 10.25 -1.13 10.87
N LEU A 130 10.13 -0.88 9.56
CA LEU A 130 10.63 -1.80 8.54
C LEU A 130 12.15 -1.96 8.64
N ALA A 131 12.87 -0.85 8.72
CA ALA A 131 14.33 -0.86 8.82
C ALA A 131 14.82 -1.64 10.06
N ASP A 132 14.13 -1.50 11.19
CA ASP A 132 14.45 -2.22 12.42
C ASP A 132 14.24 -3.73 12.26
N MET A 133 13.12 -4.17 11.68
CA MET A 133 12.88 -5.59 11.41
C MET A 133 13.92 -6.19 10.45
N PHE A 134 14.30 -5.48 9.38
CA PHE A 134 15.38 -5.94 8.48
C PHE A 134 16.73 -5.99 9.19
N THR A 135 17.06 -4.98 10.00
CA THR A 135 18.34 -4.90 10.72
C THR A 135 18.46 -5.99 11.79
N ALA A 136 17.36 -6.31 12.46
CA ALA A 136 17.29 -7.38 13.46
C ALA A 136 17.25 -8.79 12.83
N GLY A 137 17.07 -8.91 11.51
CA GLY A 137 16.93 -10.19 10.82
C GLY A 137 15.55 -10.83 10.96
N HIS A 138 14.55 -10.07 11.41
CA HIS A 138 13.15 -10.51 11.50
C HIS A 138 12.38 -10.32 10.19
N ALA A 139 12.92 -9.51 9.27
CA ALA A 139 12.45 -9.38 7.90
C ALA A 139 13.56 -9.66 6.88
N ALA A 140 13.20 -10.31 5.77
CA ALA A 140 14.08 -10.52 4.61
C ALA A 140 13.29 -10.49 3.30
N THR A 141 13.99 -10.56 2.17
CA THR A 141 13.41 -10.48 0.82
C THR A 141 13.19 -11.87 0.24
#